data_AF-A0A7X7G6K8-F1
#
_entry.id   AF-A0A7X7G6K8-F1
#
_cell.length_a   1.000
_cell.length_b   1.000
_cell.length_c   1.000
_cell.angle_alpha   90.00
_cell.angle_beta   90.00
_cell.angle_gamma   90.00
#
_symmetry.space_group_name_H-M   'P 1'
#
loop_
_entity.id
_entity.type
_entity.pdbx_description
1 polymer ?
#
loop_
_entity_poly.entity_id
_entity_poly.type
_entity_poly.pdbx_seq_one_letter_code
_entity_poly.pdbx_strand_id
1 'polypeptide(L)'
;MAQTLIPPFGTPQDPARRPLDATVPASLSLHGADPVTGLPTTWHIVRAPEGAAEPYVVEHAEGEIHSPAVWMQARRVSWAAGEADVVALVRDVLGGGPTAP
;
A
#
# COMPACT_ATOMS: atom_id res chain seq x y z
N MET A 1 54.12 -0.83 27.88
CA MET A 1 53.87 0.36 27.03
C MET A 1 53.66 -0.12 25.59
N ALA A 2 52.72 0.50 24.85
CA ALA A 2 52.32 0.31 23.44
C ALA A 2 51.45 -0.92 23.11
N GLN A 3 50.42 -0.89 22.26
CA GLN A 3 49.73 0.16 21.49
C GLN A 3 48.35 -0.41 21.09
N THR A 4 47.26 0.31 21.34
CA THR A 4 45.89 -0.06 20.91
C THR A 4 45.70 0.33 19.43
N LEU A 5 45.45 -0.66 18.57
CA LEU A 5 45.15 -0.45 17.15
C LEU A 5 43.67 -0.03 16.99
N ILE A 6 43.42 1.25 16.75
CA ILE A 6 42.09 1.77 16.38
C ILE A 6 41.95 1.62 14.85
N PRO A 7 40.93 0.94 14.30
CA PRO A 7 40.72 0.92 12.85
C PRO A 7 40.27 2.32 12.36
N PRO A 8 40.71 2.74 11.16
CA PRO A 8 40.48 4.09 10.68
C PRO A 8 39.00 4.32 10.34
N PHE A 9 38.55 5.52 10.68
CA PHE A 9 37.29 6.11 10.29
C PHE A 9 37.06 6.04 8.78
N GLY A 10 35.83 5.67 8.40
CA GLY A 10 35.17 6.16 7.19
C GLY A 10 35.55 5.47 5.89
N THR A 11 34.79 4.44 5.50
CA THR A 11 34.52 4.23 4.08
C THR A 11 33.73 5.44 3.56
N PRO A 12 34.11 6.04 2.42
CA PRO A 12 33.25 6.99 1.74
C PRO A 12 31.95 6.27 1.38
N GLN A 13 30.82 6.74 1.91
CA GLN A 13 29.51 6.36 1.41
C GLN A 13 29.45 6.79 -0.06
N ASP A 14 29.57 5.83 -0.97
CA ASP A 14 29.33 6.03 -2.39
C ASP A 14 27.89 6.53 -2.58
N PRO A 15 27.65 7.73 -3.14
CA PRO A 15 26.30 8.27 -3.32
C PRO A 15 25.51 7.54 -4.42
N ALA A 16 26.14 6.67 -5.21
CA ALA A 16 25.47 5.86 -6.24
C ALA A 16 24.94 4.52 -5.69
N ARG A 17 25.37 4.10 -4.50
CA ARG A 17 24.72 3.05 -3.68
C ARG A 17 23.61 3.62 -2.79
N ARG A 18 22.80 4.55 -3.31
CA ARG A 18 21.49 4.75 -2.71
C ARG A 18 20.70 3.47 -3.03
N PRO A 19 20.38 2.58 -2.06
CA PRO A 19 19.29 1.66 -2.32
C PRO A 19 18.13 2.54 -2.74
N LEU A 20 17.60 2.30 -3.94
CA LEU A 20 16.24 2.64 -4.26
C LEU A 20 15.36 1.73 -3.38
N ASP A 21 15.48 1.87 -2.06
CA ASP A 21 14.34 1.78 -1.15
C ASP A 21 13.44 2.96 -1.53
N ALA A 22 12.90 2.90 -2.76
CA ALA A 22 11.58 3.40 -2.99
C ALA A 22 10.77 2.63 -1.96
N THR A 23 10.53 3.27 -0.82
CA THR A 23 9.57 2.84 0.16
C THR A 23 8.25 2.81 -0.58
N VAL A 24 8.01 1.72 -1.33
CA VAL A 24 6.69 1.38 -1.80
C VAL A 24 5.91 1.31 -0.49
N PRO A 25 4.95 2.21 -0.26
CA PRO A 25 4.20 2.17 0.98
C PRO A 25 3.67 0.74 1.07
N ALA A 26 3.87 0.09 2.23
CA ALA A 26 3.49 -1.32 2.44
C ALA A 26 1.98 -1.57 2.17
N SER A 27 1.23 -0.48 2.05
CA SER A 27 -0.17 -0.36 1.70
C SER A 27 -0.38 0.69 0.61
N LEU A 28 -1.19 0.38 -0.40
CA LEU A 28 -1.77 1.37 -1.33
C LEU A 28 -3.19 1.73 -0.84
N SER A 29 -3.45 3.01 -0.60
CA SER A 29 -4.79 3.51 -0.29
C SER A 29 -5.45 4.11 -1.52
N LEU A 30 -6.70 3.75 -1.79
CA LEU A 30 -7.53 4.28 -2.86
C LEU A 30 -8.81 4.87 -2.27
N HIS A 31 -9.29 5.96 -2.88
CA HIS A 31 -10.53 6.62 -2.50
C HIS A 31 -11.34 6.88 -3.77
N GLY A 32 -12.63 6.59 -3.74
CA GLY A 32 -13.50 6.79 -4.89
C GLY A 32 -14.89 6.19 -4.68
N ALA A 33 -15.68 6.14 -5.74
CA ALA A 33 -16.99 5.50 -5.70
C ALA A 33 -16.86 3.99 -5.91
N ASP A 34 -17.58 3.20 -5.11
CA ASP A 34 -17.69 1.76 -5.32
C ASP A 34 -18.41 1.49 -6.65
N PRO A 35 -17.84 0.67 -7.56
CA PRO A 35 -18.41 0.46 -8.89
C PRO A 35 -19.75 -0.30 -8.88
N VAL A 36 -20.07 -1.02 -7.80
CA VAL A 36 -21.31 -1.79 -7.64
C VAL A 36 -22.39 -0.93 -6.99
N THR A 37 -22.06 -0.20 -5.92
CA THR A 37 -23.05 0.54 -5.12
C THR A 37 -23.10 2.04 -5.43
N GLY A 38 -22.07 2.60 -6.06
CA GLY A 38 -21.92 4.04 -6.31
C GLY A 38 -21.60 4.86 -5.06
N LEU A 39 -21.46 4.23 -3.88
CA LEU A 39 -21.19 4.93 -2.64
C LEU A 39 -19.72 5.31 -2.52
N PRO A 40 -19.38 6.45 -1.88
CA PRO A 40 -18.00 6.75 -1.51
C PRO A 40 -17.43 5.61 -0.68
N THR A 41 -16.25 5.13 -1.04
CA THR A 41 -15.58 4.00 -0.41
C THR A 41 -14.08 4.25 -0.39
N THR A 42 -13.43 3.71 0.64
CA THR A 42 -11.98 3.72 0.80
C THR A 42 -11.47 2.29 0.78
N TRP A 43 -10.43 2.02 -0.02
CA TRP A 43 -9.77 0.73 -0.12
C TRP A 43 -8.33 0.84 0.36
N HIS A 44 -7.87 -0.14 1.14
CA HIS A 44 -6.46 -0.35 1.44
C HIS A 44 -6.03 -1.69 0.85
N ILE A 45 -4.97 -1.68 0.07
CA ILE A 45 -4.38 -2.86 -0.56
C ILE A 45 -3.03 -3.08 0.10
N VAL A 46 -2.85 -4.21 0.75
CA VAL A 46 -1.61 -4.59 1.42
C VAL A 46 -1.06 -5.88 0.87
N ARG A 47 0.25 -6.10 1.01
CA ARG A 47 0.85 -7.38 0.67
C ARG A 47 0.33 -8.46 1.62
N ALA A 48 -0.05 -9.61 1.06
CA ALA A 48 -0.42 -10.77 1.84
C ALA A 48 0.80 -11.33 2.60
N PRO A 49 0.59 -12.06 3.71
CA PRO A 49 1.68 -12.73 4.42
C PRO A 49 2.35 -13.78 3.54
N GLU A 50 3.61 -14.09 3.84
CA GLU A 50 4.35 -15.13 3.12
C GLU A 50 3.63 -16.49 3.21
N GLY A 51 3.53 -17.19 2.07
CA GLY A 51 2.81 -18.46 1.97
C GLY A 51 1.29 -18.33 1.76
N ALA A 52 0.75 -17.11 1.65
CA ALA A 52 -0.62 -16.92 1.19
C ALA A 52 -0.78 -17.37 -0.27
N ALA A 53 -1.97 -17.86 -0.62
CA ALA A 53 -2.30 -18.28 -1.98
C ALA A 53 -2.31 -17.10 -2.96
N GLU A 54 -2.82 -15.94 -2.50
CA GLU A 54 -2.86 -14.70 -3.27
C GLU A 54 -1.86 -13.68 -2.70
N PRO A 55 -1.25 -12.84 -3.55
CA PRO A 55 -0.19 -11.91 -3.16
C PRO A 55 -0.67 -10.67 -2.40
N TYR A 56 -1.96 -10.34 -2.43
CA TYR A 56 -2.52 -9.14 -1.81
C TYR A 56 -3.75 -9.44 -0.95
N VAL A 57 -3.98 -8.58 0.04
CA VAL A 57 -5.24 -8.45 0.76
C VAL A 57 -5.80 -7.07 0.48
N VAL A 58 -7.05 -7.04 0.05
CA VAL A 58 -7.81 -5.81 -0.16
C VAL A 58 -8.80 -5.69 1.00
N GLU A 59 -8.73 -4.57 1.71
CA GLU A 59 -9.72 -4.15 2.69
C GLU A 59 -10.49 -2.95 2.12
N HIS A 60 -11.78 -2.87 2.38
CA HIS A 60 -12.55 -1.66 2.07
C HIS A 60 -13.54 -1.32 3.17
N ALA A 61 -13.87 -0.03 3.24
CA ALA A 61 -14.91 0.52 4.09
C ALA A 61 -15.69 1.59 3.32
N GLU A 62 -17.00 1.60 3.53
CA GLU A 62 -17.85 2.69 3.06
C GLU A 62 -17.42 4.01 3.74
N GLY A 63 -17.43 5.09 2.96
CA GLY A 63 -17.01 6.43 3.34
C GLY A 63 -15.67 6.84 2.74
N GLU A 64 -15.48 8.15 2.66
CA GLU A 64 -14.22 8.78 2.26
C GLU A 64 -13.34 9.00 3.50
N ILE A 65 -12.46 8.03 3.78
CA ILE A 65 -11.71 7.95 5.03
C ILE A 65 -10.25 8.32 4.77
N HIS A 66 -9.87 9.53 5.16
CA HIS A 66 -8.47 10.02 5.05
C HIS A 66 -7.67 9.89 6.35
N SER A 67 -8.35 9.62 7.47
CA SER A 67 -7.72 9.55 8.79
C SER A 67 -7.40 8.11 9.18
N PRO A 68 -6.14 7.77 9.54
CA PRO A 68 -5.78 6.44 10.01
C PRO A 68 -6.58 5.99 11.23
N ALA A 69 -6.89 6.90 12.16
CA ALA A 69 -7.68 6.58 13.34
C ALA A 69 -9.11 6.17 12.98
N VAL A 70 -9.71 6.88 12.02
CA VAL A 70 -11.04 6.55 11.48
C VAL A 70 -10.99 5.22 10.73
N TRP A 71 -9.96 5.00 9.91
CA TRP A 71 -9.76 3.73 9.20
C TRP A 71 -9.70 2.56 10.18
N MET A 72 -8.94 2.66 11.27
CA MET A 72 -8.81 1.62 12.28
C MET A 72 -10.14 1.26 12.95
N GLN A 73 -11.04 2.23 13.11
CA GLN A 73 -12.35 2.06 13.73
C GLN A 73 -13.48 1.69 12.75
N ALA A 74 -13.24 1.84 11.44
CA ALA A 74 -14.24 1.57 10.43
C ALA A 74 -14.60 0.08 10.37
N ARG A 75 -15.87 -0.19 10.03
CA ARG A 75 -16.30 -1.56 9.68
C ARG A 75 -15.76 -1.89 8.30
N ARG A 76 -14.82 -2.83 8.23
CA ARG A 76 -14.14 -3.25 6.99
C ARG A 76 -14.60 -4.62 6.54
N VAL A 77 -14.64 -4.82 5.24
CA VAL A 77 -14.71 -6.14 4.60
C VAL A 77 -13.39 -6.37 3.87
N SER A 78 -12.90 -7.60 3.88
CA SER A 78 -11.58 -7.94 3.33
C SER A 78 -11.62 -9.21 2.51
N TRP A 79 -10.85 -9.26 1.43
CA TRP A 79 -10.62 -10.47 0.64
C TRP A 79 -9.19 -10.55 0.12
N ALA A 80 -8.75 -11.76 -0.22
CA ALA A 80 -7.46 -11.99 -0.86
C ALA A 80 -7.60 -11.81 -2.38
N ALA A 81 -6.61 -11.20 -3.02
CA ALA A 81 -6.69 -10.81 -4.44
C ALA A 81 -5.36 -11.02 -5.18
N GLY A 82 -5.48 -11.42 -6.45
CA GLY A 82 -4.37 -11.50 -7.37
C GLY A 82 -3.91 -10.13 -7.84
N GLU A 83 -2.73 -10.08 -8.47
CA GLU A 83 -2.21 -8.83 -9.05
C GLU A 83 -3.15 -8.27 -10.14
N ALA A 84 -3.73 -9.14 -10.97
CA ALA A 84 -4.66 -8.73 -12.01
C ALA A 84 -5.93 -8.07 -11.44
N ASP A 85 -6.47 -8.62 -10.35
CA ASP A 85 -7.66 -8.08 -9.66
C ASP A 85 -7.37 -6.73 -9.02
N VAL A 86 -6.19 -6.59 -8.40
CA VAL A 86 -5.73 -5.33 -7.82
C VAL A 86 -5.58 -4.25 -8.89
N VAL A 87 -4.97 -4.58 -10.03
CA VAL A 87 -4.82 -3.63 -11.15
C VAL A 87 -6.19 -3.24 -11.73
N ALA A 88 -7.12 -4.20 -11.86
CA ALA A 88 -8.49 -3.90 -12.29
C ALA A 88 -9.18 -2.93 -11.32
N LEU A 89 -9.11 -3.20 -10.00
CA LEU A 89 -9.67 -2.33 -8.97
C LEU A 89 -9.08 -0.91 -9.03
N VAL A 90 -7.74 -0.79 -9.13
CA VAL A 90 -7.07 0.52 -9.25
C VAL A 90 -7.58 1.28 -10.47
N ARG A 91 -7.75 0.59 -11.60
CA ARG A 91 -8.24 1.22 -12.83
C ARG A 91 -9.69 1.64 -12.71
N ASP A 92 -10.55 0.87 -12.07
CA ASP A 92 -11.95 1.24 -11.89
C ASP A 92 -12.11 2.44 -10.95
N VAL A 93 -11.37 2.44 -9.83
CA VAL A 93 -11.44 3.53 -8.84
C VAL A 93 -10.85 4.83 -9.39
N LEU A 94 -9.71 4.77 -10.09
CA LEU A 94 -9.04 5.97 -10.64
C LEU A 94 -9.55 6.39 -12.02
N GLY A 95 -10.09 5.46 -12.79
CA GLY A 95 -10.65 5.71 -14.13
C GLY A 95 -12.01 6.39 -14.12
N GLY A 96 -12.67 6.44 -12.96
CA GLY A 96 -13.94 7.12 -12.74
C GLY A 96 -15.15 6.23 -13.03
N GLY A 97 -15.84 5.80 -11.99
CA GLY A 97 -17.26 5.43 -12.09
C GLY A 97 -18.16 6.68 -12.00
N PRO A 98 -19.49 6.54 -12.17
CA PRO A 98 -20.22 5.86 -13.25
C PRO A 98 -20.30 6.73 -14.51
N THR A 99 -20.31 6.13 -15.70
CA THR A 99 -20.87 6.80 -16.89
C THR A 99 -22.36 7.03 -16.68
N ALA A 100 -22.75 8.24 -16.29
CA ALA A 100 -24.12 8.70 -16.41
C ALA A 100 -24.44 8.98 -17.90
N PRO A 101 -25.55 8.44 -18.46
CA PRO A 101 -26.09 8.88 -19.74
C PRO A 101 -26.74 10.27 -19.67
#